data_AF-A0A0K0X8D0-F1
#
_entry.id   AF-A0A0K0X8D0-F1
#
_cell.length_a   1.000
_cell.length_b   1.000
_cell.length_c   1.000
_cell.angle_alpha   90.00
_cell.angle_beta   90.00
_cell.angle_gamma   90.00
#
_symmetry.space_group_name_H-M   'P 1'
#
loop_
_entity.id
_entity.type
_entity.pdbx_description
1 polymer ?
#
loop_
_entity_poly.entity_id
_entity_poly.type
_entity_poly.pdbx_seq_one_letter_code
_entity_poly.pdbx_strand_id
1 'polypeptide(L)'
;MVPAVTLDRQLTPLDAILWWGALAHTLDYDDVAGYSHPSGPAVCAALPTAHAARIDGRQLITAVALGQDLVIRLAQAVRKPVSQYGWLPSIPGILGAAITTSKVLSLDAEQTRSSLGLALHQTSGTMEALARPGSAYRAVREGFNARAGAMSAYLAGEGMPGDATSLEGQYGYFNQFFHGDYDRGFLVNPTLLGPLTTFKPWPCAGHPQLFLTAVADLLKGGEVNPATIKSIRITGCSDLLPHQCEPIDVRSAPPHSIDAKVSIPFLIGKLLTHGTITIDDFTVDGLKDAPASALGERVRWKLDVGLRRGMNDYGIGIVEIEHEDGSTARSEAAFPLGHPENPLVWDDIVTKFHNCMQLAGLGHVSEKVVQTVDNLESLPDVTALLNSIGNGSRE
;
A
#
# COMPACT_ATOMS: atom_id res chain seq x y z
N MET A 1 -17.35 -9.20 -19.22
CA MET A 1 -15.89 -9.40 -19.26
C MET A 1 -15.25 -8.04 -19.02
N VAL A 2 -14.12 -7.98 -18.33
CA VAL A 2 -13.46 -6.74 -17.92
C VAL A 2 -12.07 -6.67 -18.58
N PRO A 3 -11.57 -5.48 -18.98
CA PRO A 3 -10.24 -5.37 -19.54
C PRO A 3 -9.15 -5.89 -18.59
N ALA A 4 -8.21 -6.66 -19.11
CA ALA A 4 -6.99 -6.94 -18.39
C ALA A 4 -6.03 -5.77 -18.58
N VAL A 5 -5.90 -4.90 -17.58
CA VAL A 5 -4.93 -3.79 -17.61
C VAL A 5 -3.55 -4.36 -17.99
N THR A 6 -2.86 -3.76 -18.95
CA THR A 6 -1.56 -4.21 -19.51
C THR A 6 -1.55 -5.51 -20.32
N LEU A 7 -2.68 -6.18 -20.55
CA LEU A 7 -2.76 -7.36 -21.43
C LEU A 7 -3.76 -7.10 -22.56
N ASP A 8 -3.46 -7.61 -23.76
CA ASP A 8 -4.36 -7.55 -24.91
C ASP A 8 -5.41 -8.67 -24.86
N ARG A 9 -6.20 -8.69 -23.78
CA ARG A 9 -7.32 -9.62 -23.60
C ARG A 9 -8.31 -9.13 -22.55
N GLN A 10 -9.46 -9.80 -22.50
CA GLN A 10 -10.49 -9.59 -21.49
C GLN A 10 -10.46 -10.72 -20.46
N LEU A 11 -10.83 -10.42 -19.22
CA LEU A 11 -10.90 -11.37 -18.11
C LEU A 11 -12.32 -11.46 -17.53
N THR A 12 -12.60 -12.55 -16.83
CA THR A 12 -13.77 -12.59 -15.94
C THR A 12 -13.57 -11.56 -14.82
N PRO A 13 -14.64 -11.04 -14.19
CA PRO A 13 -14.49 -10.08 -13.09
C PRO A 13 -13.53 -10.58 -11.99
N LEU A 14 -13.66 -11.84 -11.56
CA LEU A 14 -12.80 -12.41 -10.51
C LEU A 14 -11.33 -12.53 -10.92
N ASP A 15 -11.05 -12.87 -12.17
CA ASP A 15 -9.67 -12.94 -12.67
C ASP A 15 -9.08 -11.54 -12.85
N ALA A 16 -9.89 -10.56 -13.25
CA ALA A 16 -9.49 -9.16 -13.29
C ALA A 16 -9.16 -8.64 -11.88
N ILE A 17 -9.97 -8.95 -10.87
CA ILE A 17 -9.71 -8.56 -9.47
C ILE A 17 -8.35 -9.09 -8.99
N LEU A 18 -8.04 -10.37 -9.26
CA LEU A 18 -6.72 -10.94 -8.94
C LEU A 18 -5.58 -10.23 -9.68
N TRP A 19 -5.75 -10.05 -10.99
CA TRP A 19 -4.74 -9.39 -11.83
C TRP A 19 -4.46 -7.95 -11.37
N TRP A 20 -5.51 -7.18 -11.11
CA TRP A 20 -5.42 -5.78 -10.74
C TRP A 20 -4.86 -5.62 -9.32
N GLY A 21 -5.28 -6.47 -8.38
CA GLY A 21 -4.72 -6.48 -7.03
C GLY A 21 -3.22 -6.82 -7.01
N ALA A 22 -2.77 -7.72 -7.88
CA ALA A 22 -1.34 -7.99 -8.03
C ALA A 22 -0.58 -6.75 -8.58
N LEU A 23 -1.11 -6.13 -9.63
CA LEU A 23 -0.50 -4.92 -10.21
C LEU A 23 -0.47 -3.74 -9.23
N ALA A 24 -1.53 -3.56 -8.42
CA ALA A 24 -1.61 -2.49 -7.45
C ALA A 24 -0.47 -2.53 -6.41
N HIS A 25 -0.05 -3.73 -6.00
CA HIS A 25 0.92 -3.90 -4.91
C HIS A 25 2.33 -4.33 -5.38
N THR A 26 2.52 -4.70 -6.65
CA THR A 26 3.83 -5.18 -7.16
C THR A 26 4.99 -4.21 -6.92
N LEU A 27 4.71 -2.91 -6.91
CA LEU A 27 5.72 -1.86 -6.66
C LEU A 27 5.82 -1.44 -5.19
N ASP A 28 4.94 -1.94 -4.31
CA ASP A 28 4.80 -1.45 -2.91
C ASP A 28 4.51 0.07 -2.84
N TYR A 29 3.98 0.62 -3.94
CA TYR A 29 3.80 2.06 -4.20
C TYR A 29 2.34 2.53 -3.99
N ASP A 30 1.46 1.58 -3.68
CA ASP A 30 0.11 1.81 -3.23
C ASP A 30 0.07 2.58 -1.90
N ASP A 31 -1.12 2.99 -1.50
CA ASP A 31 -1.36 3.75 -0.29
C ASP A 31 -1.07 2.94 0.99
N VAL A 32 -1.03 3.64 2.12
CA VAL A 32 -0.85 3.02 3.43
C VAL A 32 -1.64 3.76 4.50
N ALA A 33 -2.20 3.03 5.45
CA ALA A 33 -2.80 3.57 6.67
C ALA A 33 -2.37 2.69 7.85
N GLY A 34 -1.53 3.24 8.74
CA GLY A 34 -0.80 2.44 9.72
C GLY A 34 0.12 1.42 9.04
N TYR A 35 -0.11 0.13 9.28
CA TYR A 35 0.62 -0.97 8.65
C TYR A 35 -0.17 -1.67 7.51
N SER A 36 -1.31 -1.10 7.08
CA SER A 36 -2.23 -1.72 6.11
C SER A 36 -2.29 -0.98 4.78
N HIS A 37 -2.75 -1.66 3.72
CA HIS A 37 -2.90 -1.14 2.36
C HIS A 37 -4.40 -1.16 1.99
N PRO A 38 -5.16 -0.09 2.26
CA PRO A 38 -6.61 -0.13 2.19
C PRO A 38 -7.18 -0.02 0.76
N SER A 39 -6.53 0.71 -0.15
CA SER A 39 -7.09 0.90 -1.50
C SER A 39 -6.88 -0.29 -2.40
N GLY A 40 -5.75 -0.99 -2.29
CA GLY A 40 -5.43 -2.17 -3.11
C GLY A 40 -6.59 -3.16 -3.21
N PRO A 41 -7.03 -3.78 -2.10
CA PRO A 41 -8.15 -4.70 -2.11
C PRO A 41 -9.50 -4.05 -2.45
N ALA A 42 -9.79 -2.85 -1.93
CA ALA A 42 -11.08 -2.19 -2.13
C ALA A 42 -11.30 -1.77 -3.59
N VAL A 43 -10.39 -0.97 -4.15
CA VAL A 43 -10.50 -0.47 -5.53
C VAL A 43 -10.45 -1.63 -6.53
N CYS A 44 -9.56 -2.60 -6.32
CA CYS A 44 -9.42 -3.73 -7.23
C CYS A 44 -10.62 -4.68 -7.19
N ALA A 45 -11.37 -4.76 -6.07
CA ALA A 45 -12.62 -5.49 -5.99
C ALA A 45 -13.79 -4.69 -6.59
N ALA A 46 -13.83 -3.38 -6.35
CA ALA A 46 -14.92 -2.52 -6.77
C ALA A 46 -15.01 -2.40 -8.30
N LEU A 47 -13.90 -2.04 -8.94
CA LEU A 47 -13.91 -1.66 -10.35
C LEU A 47 -14.34 -2.79 -11.30
N PRO A 48 -13.76 -4.01 -11.25
CA PRO A 48 -14.23 -5.11 -12.11
C PRO A 48 -15.66 -5.56 -11.81
N THR A 49 -16.08 -5.51 -10.55
CA THR A 49 -17.46 -5.84 -10.14
C THR A 49 -18.44 -4.80 -10.68
N ALA A 50 -18.09 -3.52 -10.58
CA ALA A 50 -18.90 -2.41 -11.04
C ALA A 50 -19.13 -2.44 -12.57
N HIS A 51 -18.21 -3.04 -13.33
CA HIS A 51 -18.41 -3.27 -14.76
C HIS A 51 -19.70 -4.06 -15.05
N ALA A 52 -19.97 -5.10 -14.25
CA ALA A 52 -21.15 -5.93 -14.41
C ALA A 52 -22.39 -5.28 -13.78
N ALA A 53 -22.22 -4.59 -12.64
CA ALA A 53 -23.31 -3.99 -11.89
C ALA A 53 -23.83 -2.65 -12.46
N ARG A 54 -23.04 -1.96 -13.32
CA ARG A 54 -23.38 -0.66 -13.94
C ARG A 54 -23.82 0.40 -12.93
N ILE A 55 -23.03 0.55 -11.87
CA ILE A 55 -23.27 1.54 -10.81
C ILE A 55 -22.78 2.94 -11.22
N ASP A 56 -23.34 3.96 -10.58
CA ASP A 56 -22.86 5.33 -10.71
C ASP A 56 -21.58 5.58 -9.87
N GLY A 57 -20.94 6.71 -10.08
CA GLY A 57 -19.70 7.05 -9.40
C GLY A 57 -19.86 7.29 -7.90
N ARG A 58 -21.02 7.74 -7.42
CA ARG A 58 -21.27 7.91 -5.97
C ARG A 58 -21.35 6.57 -5.27
N GLN A 59 -21.99 5.60 -5.91
CA GLN A 59 -22.04 4.22 -5.44
C GLN A 59 -20.64 3.61 -5.41
N LEU A 60 -19.81 3.86 -6.42
CA LEU A 60 -18.42 3.40 -6.46
C LEU A 60 -17.58 3.99 -5.32
N ILE A 61 -17.62 5.32 -5.15
CA ILE A 61 -16.93 6.02 -4.05
C ILE A 61 -17.37 5.45 -2.69
N THR A 62 -18.68 5.25 -2.51
CA THR A 62 -19.22 4.68 -1.26
C THR A 62 -18.69 3.26 -1.01
N ALA A 63 -18.69 2.40 -2.04
CA ALA A 63 -18.19 1.03 -1.91
C ALA A 63 -16.71 0.99 -1.53
N VAL A 64 -15.88 1.79 -2.21
CA VAL A 64 -14.45 1.89 -1.92
C VAL A 64 -14.21 2.43 -0.50
N ALA A 65 -14.93 3.49 -0.09
CA ALA A 65 -14.79 4.08 1.23
C ALA A 65 -15.11 3.07 2.36
N LEU A 66 -16.16 2.26 2.20
CA LEU A 66 -16.51 1.21 3.17
C LEU A 66 -15.45 0.10 3.23
N GLY A 67 -14.91 -0.29 2.08
CA GLY A 67 -13.82 -1.27 2.00
C GLY A 67 -12.55 -0.78 2.69
N GLN A 68 -12.10 0.42 2.34
CA GLN A 68 -10.94 1.06 2.94
C GLN A 68 -11.11 1.18 4.46
N ASP A 69 -12.25 1.72 4.90
CA ASP A 69 -12.55 1.87 6.32
C ASP A 69 -12.41 0.54 7.07
N LEU A 70 -13.04 -0.53 6.57
CA LEU A 70 -12.97 -1.83 7.22
C LEU A 70 -11.53 -2.38 7.26
N VAL A 71 -10.75 -2.23 6.18
CA VAL A 71 -9.34 -2.68 6.17
C VAL A 71 -8.53 -1.98 7.26
N ILE A 72 -8.60 -0.65 7.31
CA ILE A 72 -7.88 0.16 8.30
C ILE A 72 -8.33 -0.23 9.70
N ARG A 73 -9.64 -0.38 9.87
CA ARG A 73 -10.26 -0.67 11.16
C ARG A 73 -9.84 -2.02 11.72
N LEU A 74 -9.88 -3.07 10.90
CA LEU A 74 -9.42 -4.40 11.27
C LEU A 74 -7.92 -4.41 11.61
N ALA A 75 -7.10 -3.72 10.80
CA ALA A 75 -5.66 -3.65 11.00
C ALA A 75 -5.27 -2.89 12.28
N GLN A 76 -6.03 -1.86 12.66
CA GLN A 76 -5.73 -1.02 13.82
C GLN A 76 -6.42 -1.48 15.11
N ALA A 77 -7.47 -2.31 15.02
CA ALA A 77 -8.15 -2.85 16.20
C ALA A 77 -7.32 -3.85 16.99
N VAL A 78 -6.36 -4.52 16.36
CA VAL A 78 -5.47 -5.48 17.03
C VAL A 78 -4.39 -4.76 17.83
N ARG A 79 -4.00 -5.32 18.98
CA ARG A 79 -3.12 -4.61 19.93
C ARG A 79 -1.64 -4.63 19.54
N LYS A 80 -1.27 -5.38 18.52
CA LYS A 80 0.08 -5.45 17.96
C LYS A 80 -0.01 -5.43 16.43
N PRO A 81 1.07 -5.07 15.72
CA PRO A 81 1.10 -5.21 14.28
C PRO A 81 0.72 -6.64 13.85
N VAL A 82 -0.07 -6.77 12.78
CA VAL A 82 -0.57 -8.05 12.22
C VAL A 82 0.57 -9.07 12.01
N SER A 83 1.74 -8.59 11.59
CA SER A 83 2.95 -9.41 11.39
C SER A 83 3.46 -10.09 12.66
N GLN A 84 3.23 -9.51 13.84
CA GLN A 84 3.63 -10.12 15.12
C GLN A 84 2.77 -11.31 15.51
N TYR A 85 1.59 -11.47 14.90
CA TYR A 85 0.74 -12.67 15.04
C TYR A 85 1.07 -13.74 13.99
N GLY A 86 2.09 -13.53 13.14
CA GLY A 86 2.51 -14.50 12.12
C GLY A 86 1.81 -14.35 10.76
N TRP A 87 1.05 -13.27 10.57
CA TRP A 87 0.26 -13.00 9.38
C TRP A 87 0.74 -11.78 8.60
N LEU A 88 0.57 -11.79 7.28
CA LEU A 88 0.88 -10.61 6.48
C LEU A 88 -0.11 -9.47 6.76
N PRO A 89 0.33 -8.20 6.71
CA PRO A 89 -0.55 -7.06 6.87
C PRO A 89 -1.66 -6.93 5.81
N SER A 90 -1.65 -7.77 4.77
CA SER A 90 -2.68 -7.83 3.73
C SER A 90 -3.94 -8.59 4.15
N ILE A 91 -3.90 -9.39 5.24
CA ILE A 91 -5.05 -10.20 5.68
C ILE A 91 -6.35 -9.40 5.82
N PRO A 92 -6.38 -8.21 6.45
CA PRO A 92 -7.58 -7.37 6.52
C PRO A 92 -8.22 -7.07 5.15
N GLY A 93 -7.44 -7.07 4.08
CA GLY A 93 -7.88 -6.80 2.71
C GLY A 93 -8.97 -7.75 2.20
N ILE A 94 -9.00 -9.01 2.65
CA ILE A 94 -10.02 -9.97 2.21
C ILE A 94 -11.44 -9.56 2.63
N LEU A 95 -11.58 -9.09 3.87
CA LEU A 95 -12.87 -8.63 4.41
C LEU A 95 -13.25 -7.27 3.82
N GLY A 96 -12.26 -6.40 3.58
CA GLY A 96 -12.46 -5.14 2.84
C GLY A 96 -13.02 -5.37 1.44
N ALA A 97 -12.44 -6.31 0.68
CA ALA A 97 -12.92 -6.67 -0.65
C ALA A 97 -14.32 -7.30 -0.63
N ALA A 98 -14.63 -8.10 0.39
CA ALA A 98 -15.97 -8.69 0.58
C ALA A 98 -17.05 -7.62 0.81
N ILE A 99 -16.82 -6.64 1.70
CA ILE A 99 -17.75 -5.52 1.91
C ILE A 99 -17.85 -4.63 0.68
N THR A 100 -16.73 -4.33 0.05
CA THR A 100 -16.71 -3.50 -1.17
C THR A 100 -17.57 -4.13 -2.26
N THR A 101 -17.36 -5.42 -2.52
CA THR A 101 -18.11 -6.16 -3.55
C THR A 101 -19.58 -6.28 -3.15
N SER A 102 -19.88 -6.57 -1.88
CA SER A 102 -21.26 -6.62 -1.36
C SER A 102 -21.99 -5.29 -1.59
N LYS A 103 -21.30 -4.16 -1.38
CA LYS A 103 -21.87 -2.83 -1.62
C LYS A 103 -22.12 -2.57 -3.10
N VAL A 104 -21.19 -2.93 -3.99
CA VAL A 104 -21.36 -2.79 -5.45
C VAL A 104 -22.54 -3.62 -5.94
N LEU A 105 -22.69 -4.84 -5.43
CA LEU A 105 -23.79 -5.75 -5.78
C LEU A 105 -25.13 -5.40 -5.10
N SER A 106 -25.16 -4.36 -4.25
CA SER A 106 -26.34 -3.96 -3.46
C SER A 106 -26.92 -5.08 -2.61
N LEU A 107 -26.06 -5.93 -2.02
CA LEU A 107 -26.48 -7.00 -1.13
C LEU A 107 -27.13 -6.43 0.13
N ASP A 108 -28.11 -7.16 0.68
CA ASP A 108 -28.73 -6.80 1.95
C ASP A 108 -27.81 -7.10 3.15
N ALA A 109 -28.27 -6.80 4.36
CA ALA A 109 -27.49 -6.99 5.58
C ALA A 109 -27.16 -8.47 5.87
N GLU A 110 -28.05 -9.40 5.54
CA GLU A 110 -27.85 -10.84 5.79
C GLU A 110 -26.87 -11.44 4.79
N GLN A 111 -27.01 -11.07 3.51
CA GLN A 111 -26.06 -11.44 2.46
C GLN A 111 -24.68 -10.82 2.72
N THR A 112 -24.64 -9.56 3.12
CA THR A 112 -23.38 -8.88 3.49
C THR A 112 -22.69 -9.59 4.65
N ARG A 113 -23.43 -9.96 5.71
CA ARG A 113 -22.90 -10.76 6.83
C ARG A 113 -22.38 -12.13 6.33
N SER A 114 -23.13 -12.79 5.46
CA SER A 114 -22.73 -14.09 4.89
C SER A 114 -21.44 -13.98 4.07
N SER A 115 -21.25 -12.89 3.33
CA SER A 115 -20.02 -12.63 2.57
C SER A 115 -18.78 -12.60 3.48
N LEU A 116 -18.88 -11.98 4.66
CA LEU A 116 -17.79 -11.97 5.65
C LEU A 116 -17.50 -13.37 6.20
N GLY A 117 -18.56 -14.15 6.47
CA GLY A 117 -18.42 -15.54 6.90
C GLY A 117 -17.73 -16.43 5.87
N LEU A 118 -18.10 -16.31 4.60
CA LEU A 118 -17.45 -17.06 3.52
C LEU A 118 -16.01 -16.57 3.25
N ALA A 119 -15.73 -15.28 3.46
CA ALA A 119 -14.39 -14.72 3.32
C ALA A 119 -13.42 -15.23 4.40
N LEU A 120 -13.88 -15.42 5.63
CA LEU A 120 -13.06 -15.98 6.72
C LEU A 120 -12.35 -17.27 6.27
N HIS A 121 -13.09 -18.21 5.68
CA HIS A 121 -12.59 -19.53 5.27
C HIS A 121 -11.66 -19.51 4.05
N GLN A 122 -11.46 -18.35 3.42
CA GLN A 122 -10.53 -18.16 2.31
C GLN A 122 -9.32 -17.27 2.69
N THR A 123 -9.24 -16.85 3.96
CA THR A 123 -8.17 -15.98 4.44
C THR A 123 -6.81 -16.65 4.29
N SER A 124 -5.85 -15.95 3.67
CA SER A 124 -4.49 -16.45 3.43
C SER A 124 -3.46 -15.33 3.57
N GLY A 125 -2.17 -15.69 3.66
CA GLY A 125 -1.06 -14.75 3.74
C GLY A 125 -0.23 -14.91 5.01
N THR A 126 0.60 -15.96 5.06
CA THR A 126 1.51 -16.23 6.17
C THR A 126 2.79 -15.39 6.05
N MET A 127 3.46 -15.15 7.18
CA MET A 127 4.74 -14.43 7.20
C MET A 127 5.91 -15.17 6.52
N GLU A 128 5.75 -16.44 6.09
CA GLU A 128 6.78 -17.17 5.33
C GLU A 128 7.21 -16.39 4.08
N ALA A 129 6.29 -15.63 3.48
CA ALA A 129 6.58 -14.79 2.33
C ALA A 129 7.64 -13.69 2.61
N LEU A 130 7.94 -13.39 3.89
CA LEU A 130 8.97 -12.45 4.32
C LEU A 130 10.13 -13.12 5.08
N ALA A 131 10.10 -14.44 5.23
CA ALA A 131 11.13 -15.17 5.98
C ALA A 131 12.46 -15.24 5.23
N ARG A 132 12.45 -15.12 3.89
CA ARG A 132 13.66 -15.10 3.05
C ARG A 132 13.57 -13.99 1.99
N PRO A 133 14.71 -13.43 1.56
CA PRO A 133 14.79 -12.48 0.45
C PRO A 133 14.19 -13.05 -0.84
N GLY A 134 13.75 -12.16 -1.74
CA GLY A 134 13.36 -12.53 -3.11
C GLY A 134 11.99 -13.19 -3.30
N SER A 135 11.15 -13.26 -2.26
CA SER A 135 9.79 -13.81 -2.39
C SER A 135 8.91 -12.98 -3.31
N ALA A 136 8.50 -13.57 -4.44
CA ALA A 136 7.57 -12.95 -5.39
C ALA A 136 6.13 -12.90 -4.87
N TYR A 137 5.78 -13.67 -3.83
CA TYR A 137 4.42 -13.70 -3.26
C TYR A 137 3.94 -12.31 -2.85
N ARG A 138 4.86 -11.47 -2.35
CA ARG A 138 4.54 -10.11 -1.93
C ARG A 138 3.83 -9.33 -3.03
N ALA A 139 4.23 -9.48 -4.29
CA ALA A 139 3.63 -8.77 -5.41
C ALA A 139 2.16 -9.17 -5.69
N VAL A 140 1.76 -10.40 -5.40
CA VAL A 140 0.42 -10.92 -5.74
C VAL A 140 -0.55 -10.98 -4.55
N ARG A 141 -0.05 -10.79 -3.32
CA ARG A 141 -0.82 -11.01 -2.07
C ARG A 141 -2.16 -10.27 -2.02
N GLU A 142 -2.21 -9.02 -2.48
CA GLU A 142 -3.45 -8.22 -2.48
C GLU A 142 -4.46 -8.77 -3.48
N GLY A 143 -3.99 -9.28 -4.62
CA GLY A 143 -4.85 -9.93 -5.62
C GLY A 143 -5.51 -11.20 -5.10
N PHE A 144 -4.79 -12.03 -4.33
CA PHE A 144 -5.38 -13.22 -3.70
C PHE A 144 -6.48 -12.85 -2.71
N ASN A 145 -6.21 -11.91 -1.81
CA ASN A 145 -7.19 -11.46 -0.82
C ASN A 145 -8.39 -10.77 -1.49
N ALA A 146 -8.15 -9.90 -2.49
CA ALA A 146 -9.22 -9.21 -3.20
C ALA A 146 -10.15 -10.19 -3.93
N ARG A 147 -9.60 -11.17 -4.66
CA ARG A 147 -10.39 -12.18 -5.38
C ARG A 147 -11.19 -13.06 -4.43
N ALA A 148 -10.58 -13.50 -3.34
CA ALA A 148 -11.26 -14.32 -2.34
C ALA A 148 -12.43 -13.58 -1.68
N GLY A 149 -12.22 -12.33 -1.26
CA GLY A 149 -13.28 -11.49 -0.69
C GLY A 149 -14.43 -11.24 -1.67
N ALA A 150 -14.10 -10.90 -2.92
CA ALA A 150 -15.11 -10.69 -3.94
C ALA A 150 -15.91 -11.96 -4.25
N MET A 151 -15.24 -13.11 -4.39
CA MET A 151 -15.88 -14.40 -4.59
C MET A 151 -16.89 -14.71 -3.48
N SER A 152 -16.53 -14.44 -2.21
CA SER A 152 -17.44 -14.60 -1.08
C SER A 152 -18.71 -13.75 -1.17
N ALA A 153 -18.60 -12.52 -1.67
CA ALA A 153 -19.75 -11.65 -1.89
C ALA A 153 -20.63 -12.16 -3.04
N TYR A 154 -20.05 -12.63 -4.15
CA TYR A 154 -20.83 -13.27 -5.22
C TYR A 154 -21.60 -14.50 -4.71
N LEU A 155 -20.95 -15.39 -3.95
CA LEU A 155 -21.60 -16.57 -3.37
C LEU A 155 -22.74 -16.20 -2.42
N ALA A 156 -22.55 -15.19 -1.57
CA ALA A 156 -23.58 -14.70 -0.67
C ALA A 156 -24.76 -14.05 -1.43
N GLY A 157 -24.48 -13.37 -2.54
CA GLY A 157 -25.50 -12.82 -3.44
C GLY A 157 -26.39 -13.89 -4.06
N GLU A 158 -25.83 -15.07 -4.35
CA GLU A 158 -26.57 -16.26 -4.80
C GLU A 158 -27.28 -17.02 -3.65
N GLY A 159 -27.23 -16.49 -2.42
CA GLY A 159 -27.95 -17.04 -1.26
C GLY A 159 -27.19 -18.09 -0.47
N MET A 160 -25.88 -18.29 -0.70
CA MET A 160 -25.06 -19.16 0.14
C MET A 160 -24.90 -18.53 1.54
N PRO A 161 -25.36 -19.20 2.62
CA PRO A 161 -25.18 -18.68 3.98
C PRO A 161 -23.71 -18.78 4.42
N GLY A 162 -23.25 -17.75 5.12
CA GLY A 162 -21.96 -17.73 5.82
C GLY A 162 -22.12 -17.65 7.34
N ASP A 163 -21.07 -18.01 8.07
CA ASP A 163 -21.10 -18.02 9.54
C ASP A 163 -21.38 -16.61 10.12
N ALA A 164 -22.47 -16.48 10.88
CA ALA A 164 -22.92 -15.19 11.42
C ALA A 164 -21.98 -14.59 12.49
N THR A 165 -21.11 -15.41 13.07
CA THR A 165 -20.13 -15.02 14.11
C THR A 165 -18.70 -15.00 13.59
N SER A 166 -18.51 -14.82 12.28
CA SER A 166 -17.22 -14.92 11.59
C SER A 166 -16.11 -13.99 12.10
N LEU A 167 -16.44 -12.88 12.76
CA LEU A 167 -15.44 -12.00 13.37
C LEU A 167 -15.05 -12.43 14.80
N GLU A 168 -16.04 -12.67 15.66
CA GLU A 168 -15.86 -12.78 17.12
C GLU A 168 -16.16 -14.16 17.70
N GLY A 169 -16.70 -15.08 16.90
CA GLY A 169 -17.01 -16.45 17.31
C GLY A 169 -15.76 -17.21 17.76
N GLN A 170 -15.96 -18.39 18.35
CA GLN A 170 -14.87 -19.22 18.90
C GLN A 170 -13.70 -19.42 17.92
N TYR A 171 -14.00 -19.60 16.63
CA TYR A 171 -13.03 -19.75 15.54
C TYR A 171 -13.12 -18.59 14.53
N GLY A 172 -13.66 -17.45 14.95
CA GLY A 172 -13.78 -16.24 14.15
C GLY A 172 -12.45 -15.53 13.97
N TYR A 173 -12.42 -14.57 13.04
CA TYR A 173 -11.25 -13.79 12.63
C TYR A 173 -10.35 -13.36 13.79
N PHE A 174 -10.91 -12.72 14.83
CA PHE A 174 -10.11 -12.23 15.94
C PHE A 174 -9.52 -13.33 16.83
N ASN A 175 -10.32 -14.34 17.15
CA ASN A 175 -9.87 -15.44 18.00
C ASN A 175 -8.86 -16.33 17.28
N GLN A 176 -9.10 -16.61 16.00
CA GLN A 176 -8.28 -17.51 15.19
C GLN A 176 -6.95 -16.89 14.76
N PHE A 177 -6.94 -15.64 14.30
CA PHE A 177 -5.75 -15.01 13.71
C PHE A 177 -4.99 -14.13 14.72
N PHE A 178 -5.67 -13.61 15.74
CA PHE A 178 -5.11 -12.63 16.67
C PHE A 178 -5.24 -13.04 18.13
N HIS A 179 -5.59 -14.29 18.40
CA HIS A 179 -5.72 -14.85 19.76
C HIS A 179 -6.68 -14.06 20.66
N GLY A 180 -7.70 -13.42 20.08
CA GLY A 180 -8.66 -12.58 20.80
C GLY A 180 -8.09 -11.23 21.25
N ASP A 181 -6.91 -10.84 20.75
CA ASP A 181 -6.20 -9.63 21.16
C ASP A 181 -6.56 -8.41 20.31
N TYR A 182 -7.75 -7.87 20.55
CA TYR A 182 -8.30 -6.71 19.83
C TYR A 182 -9.13 -5.78 20.72
N ASP A 183 -9.40 -4.58 20.20
CA ASP A 183 -10.28 -3.57 20.76
C ASP A 183 -11.61 -3.50 19.99
N ARG A 184 -12.67 -4.07 20.58
CA ARG A 184 -14.02 -4.00 20.03
C ARG A 184 -14.58 -2.57 19.98
N GLY A 185 -14.23 -1.71 20.93
CA GLY A 185 -14.70 -0.33 20.98
C GLY A 185 -14.22 0.48 19.77
N PHE A 186 -12.96 0.25 19.37
CA PHE A 186 -12.41 0.82 18.13
C PHE A 186 -13.13 0.31 16.87
N LEU A 187 -13.44 -0.99 16.81
CA LEU A 187 -14.14 -1.60 15.67
C LEU A 187 -15.57 -1.08 15.44
N VAL A 188 -16.27 -0.65 16.48
CA VAL A 188 -17.66 -0.18 16.36
C VAL A 188 -17.78 1.35 16.33
N ASN A 189 -16.64 2.06 16.35
CA ASN A 189 -16.62 3.51 16.28
C ASN A 189 -17.11 3.98 14.88
N PRO A 190 -18.09 4.89 14.79
CA PRO A 190 -18.69 5.29 13.51
C PRO A 190 -17.81 6.23 12.67
N THR A 191 -16.69 6.70 13.18
CA THR A 191 -15.78 7.61 12.47
C THR A 191 -15.13 6.87 11.31
N LEU A 192 -15.24 7.41 10.09
CA LEU A 192 -14.57 6.87 8.92
C LEU A 192 -13.07 7.10 9.00
N LEU A 193 -12.30 6.04 8.75
CA LEU A 193 -10.84 6.03 8.86
C LEU A 193 -10.14 6.22 7.50
N GLY A 194 -10.88 6.17 6.39
CA GLY A 194 -10.35 6.41 5.05
C GLY A 194 -9.52 7.71 4.90
N PRO A 195 -9.90 8.83 5.52
CA PRO A 195 -9.09 10.07 5.51
C PRO A 195 -7.71 9.97 6.16
N LEU A 196 -7.37 8.88 6.87
CA LEU A 196 -6.04 8.65 7.45
C LEU A 196 -5.04 8.05 6.45
N THR A 197 -5.48 7.78 5.22
CA THR A 197 -4.67 7.17 4.17
C THR A 197 -3.55 8.09 3.71
N THR A 198 -2.35 7.53 3.63
CA THR A 198 -1.12 8.17 3.16
C THR A 198 -0.80 7.72 1.73
N PHE A 199 -0.60 8.67 0.82
CA PHE A 199 -0.17 8.39 -0.56
C PHE A 199 1.35 8.46 -0.67
N LYS A 200 2.00 7.34 -0.96
CA LYS A 200 3.47 7.27 -1.01
C LYS A 200 4.04 8.07 -2.20
N PRO A 201 4.97 9.03 -2.00
CA PRO A 201 5.70 9.71 -3.07
C PRO A 201 6.81 8.87 -3.71
N TRP A 202 7.36 7.90 -2.99
CA TRP A 202 8.41 6.99 -3.50
C TRP A 202 7.93 5.52 -3.51
N PRO A 203 8.29 4.70 -4.52
CA PRO A 203 7.82 3.32 -4.68
C PRO A 203 8.53 2.33 -3.74
N CYS A 204 8.32 2.50 -2.44
CA CYS A 204 8.92 1.68 -1.39
C CYS A 204 8.01 1.55 -0.17
N ALA A 205 8.40 0.72 0.80
CA ALA A 205 7.61 0.47 2.00
C ALA A 205 7.28 1.74 2.80
N GLY A 206 6.21 1.68 3.60
CA GLY A 206 5.72 2.83 4.38
C GLY A 206 6.71 3.39 5.39
N HIS A 207 7.47 2.53 6.09
CA HIS A 207 8.42 2.98 7.11
C HIS A 207 9.56 3.87 6.56
N PRO A 208 10.26 3.51 5.47
CA PRO A 208 11.25 4.38 4.83
C PRO A 208 10.77 5.79 4.48
N GLN A 209 9.47 5.99 4.19
CA GLN A 209 8.93 7.29 3.75
C GLN A 209 9.24 8.42 4.75
N LEU A 210 9.30 8.13 6.06
CA LEU A 210 9.66 9.11 7.09
C LEU A 210 11.09 9.65 6.89
N PHE A 211 12.06 8.76 6.72
CA PHE A 211 13.45 9.15 6.55
C PHE A 211 13.70 9.80 5.19
N LEU A 212 13.01 9.33 4.14
CA LEU A 212 13.09 9.94 2.81
C LEU A 212 12.49 11.35 2.80
N THR A 213 11.40 11.58 3.54
CA THR A 213 10.85 12.93 3.73
C THR A 213 11.88 13.86 4.37
N ALA A 214 12.48 13.45 5.49
CA ALA A 214 13.49 14.24 6.17
C ALA A 214 14.72 14.53 5.29
N VAL A 215 15.18 13.55 4.49
CA VAL A 215 16.27 13.76 3.51
C VAL A 215 15.85 14.72 2.40
N ALA A 216 14.64 14.59 1.86
CA ALA A 216 14.13 15.48 0.81
C ALA A 216 14.03 16.93 1.31
N ASP A 217 13.62 17.15 2.55
CA ASP A 217 13.59 18.48 3.16
C ASP A 217 14.99 19.10 3.28
N LEU A 218 15.99 18.31 3.69
CA LEU A 218 17.39 18.76 3.74
C LEU A 218 17.95 19.12 2.36
N LEU A 219 17.65 18.32 1.34
CA LEU A 219 18.05 18.59 -0.05
C LEU A 219 17.39 19.87 -0.58
N LYS A 220 16.09 20.05 -0.31
CA LYS A 220 15.34 21.25 -0.72
C LYS A 220 15.84 22.52 -0.01
N GLY A 221 16.28 22.40 1.24
CA GLY A 221 16.89 23.50 2.01
C GLY A 221 18.28 23.92 1.51
N GLY A 222 18.94 23.09 0.69
CA GLY A 222 20.31 23.34 0.21
C GLY A 222 21.38 23.14 1.28
N GLU A 223 21.04 22.47 2.39
CA GLU A 223 21.93 22.24 3.54
C GLU A 223 22.89 21.07 3.31
N VAL A 224 22.64 20.26 2.27
CA VAL A 224 23.35 19.00 2.02
C VAL A 224 24.00 19.00 0.64
N ASN A 225 25.32 18.81 0.63
CA ASN A 225 26.09 18.45 -0.58
C ASN A 225 26.49 16.96 -0.54
N PRO A 226 25.85 16.09 -1.36
CA PRO A 226 26.11 14.64 -1.38
C PRO A 226 27.59 14.25 -1.53
N ALA A 227 28.36 15.02 -2.31
CA ALA A 227 29.77 14.73 -2.57
C ALA A 227 30.67 14.82 -1.32
N THR A 228 30.20 15.52 -0.28
CA THR A 228 30.98 15.81 0.94
C THR A 228 30.39 15.15 2.19
N ILE A 229 29.40 14.28 2.04
CA ILE A 229 28.78 13.59 3.18
C ILE A 229 29.78 12.62 3.80
N LYS A 230 30.11 12.79 5.07
CA LYS A 230 30.97 11.87 5.82
C LYS A 230 30.16 10.77 6.49
N SER A 231 29.03 11.10 7.12
CA SER A 231 28.16 10.12 7.79
C SER A 231 26.68 10.52 7.76
N ILE A 232 25.80 9.51 7.82
CA ILE A 232 24.35 9.70 7.87
C ILE A 232 23.83 8.89 9.06
N ARG A 233 23.17 9.54 10.02
CA ARG A 233 22.50 8.89 11.14
C ARG A 233 21.00 9.02 11.00
N ILE A 234 20.30 7.89 11.09
CA ILE A 234 18.84 7.86 11.19
C ILE A 234 18.41 7.38 12.57
N THR A 235 17.38 8.02 13.14
CA THR A 235 16.79 7.60 14.41
C THR A 235 15.29 7.40 14.25
N GLY A 236 14.77 6.25 14.68
CA GLY A 236 13.34 5.94 14.65
C GLY A 236 12.95 4.93 15.72
N CYS A 237 11.66 4.63 15.88
CA CYS A 237 11.16 3.77 16.95
C CYS A 237 10.63 2.40 16.50
N SER A 238 10.49 2.16 15.19
CA SER A 238 9.90 0.92 14.67
C SER A 238 10.89 -0.23 14.76
N ASP A 239 10.41 -1.38 15.24
CA ASP A 239 11.20 -2.62 15.35
C ASP A 239 11.60 -3.20 13.97
N LEU A 240 11.08 -2.63 12.88
CA LEU A 240 11.52 -2.92 11.51
C LEU A 240 12.88 -2.31 11.18
N LEU A 241 13.29 -1.25 11.88
CA LEU A 241 14.48 -0.45 11.56
C LEU A 241 15.76 -1.29 11.41
N PRO A 242 16.10 -2.22 12.34
CA PRO A 242 17.30 -3.04 12.20
C PRO A 242 17.25 -3.92 10.95
N HIS A 243 16.12 -4.59 10.70
CA HIS A 243 15.95 -5.44 9.54
C HIS A 243 16.08 -4.67 8.22
N GLN A 244 15.68 -3.40 8.18
CA GLN A 244 15.73 -2.55 6.98
C GLN A 244 17.07 -1.84 6.76
N CYS A 245 17.99 -1.92 7.72
CA CYS A 245 19.32 -1.30 7.65
C CYS A 245 20.46 -2.31 7.66
N GLU A 246 20.25 -3.52 8.20
CA GLU A 246 21.28 -4.55 8.31
C GLU A 246 21.02 -5.79 7.43
N PRO A 247 22.07 -6.53 7.02
CA PRO A 247 23.48 -6.10 7.03
C PRO A 247 23.73 -4.92 6.09
N ILE A 248 24.53 -3.94 6.52
CA ILE A 248 24.71 -2.67 5.78
C ILE A 248 25.21 -2.85 4.34
N ASP A 249 26.11 -3.81 4.09
CA ASP A 249 26.66 -4.14 2.77
C ASP A 249 25.61 -4.71 1.81
N VAL A 250 24.64 -5.45 2.34
CA VAL A 250 23.50 -5.96 1.57
C VAL A 250 22.43 -4.88 1.40
N ARG A 251 22.22 -4.04 2.42
CA ARG A 251 21.16 -3.03 2.41
C ARG A 251 21.55 -1.78 1.63
N SER A 252 22.82 -1.46 1.48
CA SER A 252 23.28 -0.41 0.57
C SER A 252 23.22 -0.84 -0.90
N ALA A 253 23.41 -2.14 -1.19
CA ALA A 253 23.40 -2.71 -2.54
C ALA A 253 22.50 -3.98 -2.64
N PRO A 254 21.17 -3.83 -2.50
CA PRO A 254 20.24 -4.96 -2.45
C PRO A 254 20.22 -5.77 -3.75
N PRO A 255 20.26 -7.12 -3.67
CA PRO A 255 20.38 -7.98 -4.85
C PRO A 255 19.07 -8.13 -5.64
N HIS A 256 17.92 -7.84 -5.03
CA HIS A 256 16.61 -7.96 -5.67
C HIS A 256 15.75 -6.72 -5.50
N SER A 257 14.89 -6.46 -6.48
CA SER A 257 13.93 -5.35 -6.50
C SER A 257 13.08 -5.28 -5.23
N ILE A 258 12.61 -6.42 -4.72
CA ILE A 258 11.76 -6.46 -3.53
C ILE A 258 12.52 -6.12 -2.24
N ASP A 259 13.81 -6.48 -2.18
CA ASP A 259 14.68 -6.17 -1.05
C ASP A 259 15.04 -4.68 -1.03
N ALA A 260 15.21 -4.09 -2.20
CA ALA A 260 15.48 -2.65 -2.37
C ALA A 260 14.31 -1.78 -1.86
N LYS A 261 13.07 -2.19 -2.11
CA LYS A 261 11.85 -1.48 -1.65
C LYS A 261 11.71 -1.39 -0.13
N VAL A 262 12.45 -2.20 0.63
CA VAL A 262 12.46 -2.16 2.10
C VAL A 262 13.79 -1.68 2.68
N SER A 263 14.76 -1.33 1.84
CA SER A 263 16.13 -1.04 2.29
C SER A 263 16.37 0.44 2.47
N ILE A 264 16.41 0.92 3.71
CA ILE A 264 16.58 2.35 4.02
C ILE A 264 17.93 2.89 3.49
N PRO A 265 19.07 2.19 3.65
CA PRO A 265 20.36 2.66 3.13
C PRO A 265 20.36 2.89 1.62
N PHE A 266 19.89 1.92 0.83
CA PHE A 266 19.75 2.06 -0.62
C PHE A 266 18.84 3.23 -1.01
N LEU A 267 17.68 3.35 -0.37
CA LEU A 267 16.70 4.40 -0.69
C LEU A 267 17.27 5.80 -0.38
N ILE A 268 17.90 5.98 0.78
CA ILE A 268 18.58 7.25 1.13
C ILE A 268 19.71 7.55 0.14
N GLY A 269 20.52 6.54 -0.21
CA GLY A 269 21.59 6.69 -1.20
C GLY A 269 21.07 7.16 -2.56
N LYS A 270 19.97 6.55 -3.03
CA LYS A 270 19.29 6.94 -4.28
C LYS A 270 18.80 8.38 -4.24
N LEU A 271 18.08 8.74 -3.18
CA LEU A 271 17.52 10.06 -3.02
C LEU A 271 18.61 11.14 -2.96
N LEU A 272 19.69 10.90 -2.22
CA LEU A 272 20.82 11.84 -2.15
C LEU A 272 21.58 11.96 -3.49
N THR A 273 21.66 10.88 -4.27
CA THR A 273 22.40 10.88 -5.54
C THR A 273 21.62 11.58 -6.64
N HIS A 274 20.32 11.32 -6.74
CA HIS A 274 19.50 11.73 -7.89
C HIS A 274 18.49 12.82 -7.57
N GLY A 275 18.34 13.19 -6.29
CA GLY A 275 17.32 14.12 -5.83
C GLY A 275 15.90 13.54 -5.81
N THR A 276 15.70 12.31 -6.28
CA THR A 276 14.43 11.58 -6.24
C THR A 276 14.65 10.07 -6.32
N ILE A 277 13.58 9.29 -6.14
CA ILE A 277 13.54 7.85 -6.37
C ILE A 277 12.41 7.56 -7.36
N THR A 278 12.73 6.81 -8.41
CA THR A 278 11.83 6.48 -9.51
C THR A 278 11.54 4.98 -9.55
N ILE A 279 10.62 4.55 -10.42
CA ILE A 279 10.33 3.12 -10.60
C ILE A 279 11.54 2.38 -11.21
N ASP A 280 12.30 3.06 -12.07
CA ASP A 280 13.45 2.47 -12.77
C ASP A 280 14.60 2.11 -11.83
N ASP A 281 14.68 2.75 -10.65
CA ASP A 281 15.67 2.45 -9.61
C ASP A 281 15.55 1.01 -9.06
N PHE A 282 14.40 0.36 -9.28
CA PHE A 282 14.12 -1.01 -8.81
C PHE A 282 14.26 -2.06 -9.91
N THR A 283 14.72 -1.67 -11.11
CA THR A 283 15.08 -2.58 -12.20
C THR A 283 16.46 -3.21 -11.96
N VAL A 284 16.80 -4.28 -12.69
CA VAL A 284 18.12 -4.93 -12.58
C VAL A 284 19.28 -3.95 -12.77
N ASP A 285 19.14 -2.95 -13.64
CA ASP A 285 20.16 -1.94 -13.87
C ASP A 285 20.07 -0.78 -12.88
N GLY A 286 18.85 -0.40 -12.47
CA GLY A 286 18.64 0.58 -11.39
C GLY A 286 19.28 0.17 -10.06
N LEU A 287 19.33 -1.13 -9.76
CA LEU A 287 20.01 -1.66 -8.58
C LEU A 287 21.54 -1.53 -8.64
N LYS A 288 22.14 -1.39 -9.83
CA LYS A 288 23.60 -1.32 -10.03
C LYS A 288 24.10 0.12 -10.01
N ASP A 289 23.83 0.82 -8.94
CA ASP A 289 24.16 2.25 -8.78
C ASP A 289 25.25 2.46 -7.73
N ALA A 290 26.51 2.36 -8.16
CA ALA A 290 27.65 2.43 -7.25
C ALA A 290 27.73 3.75 -6.45
N PRO A 291 27.47 4.95 -7.03
CA PRO A 291 27.37 6.18 -6.26
C PRO A 291 26.31 6.13 -5.14
N ALA A 292 25.09 5.65 -5.45
CA ALA A 292 24.03 5.53 -4.46
C ALA A 292 24.38 4.51 -3.37
N SER A 293 24.93 3.35 -3.74
CA SER A 293 25.38 2.34 -2.77
C SER A 293 26.45 2.88 -1.83
N ALA A 294 27.43 3.64 -2.36
CA ALA A 294 28.49 4.23 -1.56
C ALA A 294 27.99 5.26 -0.53
N LEU A 295 26.93 6.02 -0.85
CA LEU A 295 26.24 6.88 0.12
C LEU A 295 25.43 6.05 1.12
N GLY A 296 24.73 5.01 0.65
CA GLY A 296 23.96 4.10 1.50
C GLY A 296 24.83 3.43 2.58
N GLU A 297 26.07 3.03 2.26
CA GLU A 297 27.03 2.44 3.22
C GLU A 297 27.38 3.38 4.39
N ARG A 298 27.14 4.69 4.26
CA ARG A 298 27.38 5.69 5.31
C ARG A 298 26.22 5.81 6.29
N VAL A 299 25.11 5.12 6.04
CA VAL A 299 23.93 5.12 6.91
C VAL A 299 24.19 4.30 8.17
N ARG A 300 23.89 4.89 9.32
CA ARG A 300 23.86 4.27 10.64
C ARG A 300 22.51 4.54 11.28
N TRP A 301 21.99 3.59 12.03
CA TRP A 301 20.66 3.71 12.64
C TRP A 301 20.73 3.69 14.17
N LYS A 302 19.71 4.27 14.80
CA LYS A 302 19.47 4.23 16.24
C LYS A 302 17.98 3.96 16.50
N LEU A 303 17.68 2.99 17.36
CA LEU A 303 16.35 2.81 17.91
C LEU A 303 16.12 3.77 19.09
N ASP A 304 15.03 4.53 19.04
CA ASP A 304 14.57 5.37 20.14
C ASP A 304 13.06 5.20 20.34
N VAL A 305 12.69 4.41 21.34
CA VAL A 305 11.28 4.11 21.65
C VAL A 305 10.49 5.33 22.12
N GLY A 306 11.17 6.40 22.55
CA GLY A 306 10.54 7.67 22.94
C GLY A 306 9.88 8.40 21.77
N LEU A 307 10.22 8.06 20.53
CA LEU A 307 9.63 8.63 19.31
C LEU A 307 8.30 7.98 18.89
N ARG A 308 7.83 6.98 19.65
CA ARG A 308 6.61 6.22 19.32
C ARG A 308 5.35 6.98 19.76
N ARG A 309 4.42 7.21 18.83
CA ARG A 309 3.11 7.84 19.11
C ARG A 309 1.99 6.85 19.40
N GLY A 310 2.06 5.65 18.84
CA GLY A 310 1.03 4.62 18.96
C GLY A 310 1.53 3.23 18.60
N MET A 311 0.70 2.21 18.86
CA MET A 311 1.08 0.81 18.64
C MET A 311 1.17 0.46 17.14
N ASN A 312 0.31 1.08 16.32
CA ASN A 312 0.19 0.81 14.89
C ASN A 312 0.73 1.96 14.01
N ASP A 313 1.78 2.63 14.48
CA ASP A 313 2.45 3.75 13.82
C ASP A 313 3.97 3.50 13.71
N TYR A 314 4.62 4.17 12.76
CA TYR A 314 6.06 4.20 12.58
C TYR A 314 6.75 5.24 13.48
N GLY A 315 6.01 6.20 14.05
CA GLY A 315 6.52 7.24 14.93
C GLY A 315 7.21 8.38 14.17
N ILE A 316 8.19 9.03 14.81
CA ILE A 316 8.98 10.13 14.22
C ILE A 316 10.28 9.55 13.64
N GLY A 317 10.61 9.96 12.40
CA GLY A 317 11.90 9.67 11.78
C GLY A 317 12.81 10.89 11.82
N ILE A 318 14.04 10.73 12.30
CA ILE A 318 15.05 11.80 12.36
C ILE A 318 16.22 11.41 11.47
N VAL A 319 16.74 12.38 10.71
CA VAL A 319 17.94 12.23 9.88
C VAL A 319 18.94 13.32 10.24
N GLU A 320 20.17 12.92 10.50
CA GLU A 320 21.32 13.79 10.78
C GLU A 320 22.44 13.46 9.79
N ILE A 321 22.98 14.47 9.12
CA ILE A 321 24.06 14.34 8.14
C ILE A 321 25.25 15.16 8.62
N GLU A 322 26.44 14.55 8.60
CA GLU A 322 27.72 15.21 8.87
C GLU A 322 28.54 15.25 7.58
N HIS A 323 29.12 16.42 7.27
CA HIS A 323 30.02 16.62 6.13
C HIS A 323 31.49 16.46 6.53
N GLU A 324 32.37 16.29 5.54
CA GLU A 324 33.82 16.14 5.75
C GLU A 324 34.47 17.36 6.44
N ASP A 325 33.89 18.56 6.29
CA ASP A 325 34.34 19.79 6.95
C ASP A 325 33.82 19.92 8.40
N GLY A 326 33.01 18.96 8.85
CA GLY A 326 32.39 18.92 10.19
C GLY A 326 31.08 19.70 10.29
N SER A 327 30.60 20.34 9.22
CA SER A 327 29.26 20.93 9.21
C SER A 327 28.19 19.83 9.28
N THR A 328 27.04 20.17 9.86
CA THR A 328 25.94 19.22 10.06
C THR A 328 24.61 19.78 9.63
N ALA A 329 23.73 18.89 9.20
CA ALA A 329 22.34 19.18 8.85
C ALA A 329 21.43 18.17 9.55
N ARG A 330 20.25 18.60 10.01
CA ARG A 330 19.29 17.75 10.72
C ARG A 330 17.87 18.08 10.30
N SER A 331 17.10 17.04 9.99
CA SER A 331 15.66 17.14 9.76
C SER A 331 14.91 16.03 10.49
N GLU A 332 13.64 16.28 10.78
CA GLU A 332 12.73 15.33 11.40
C GLU A 332 11.38 15.32 10.66
N ALA A 333 10.87 14.13 10.43
CA ALA A 333 9.54 13.92 9.87
C ALA A 333 8.65 13.30 10.95
N ALA A 334 7.71 14.09 11.47
CA ALA A 334 6.62 13.55 12.28
C ALA A 334 5.67 12.75 11.40
N PHE A 335 5.34 13.29 10.23
CA PHE A 335 4.49 12.63 9.24
C PHE A 335 5.23 12.56 7.89
N PRO A 336 5.20 11.42 7.19
CA PRO A 336 5.85 11.31 5.89
C PRO A 336 5.10 12.19 4.87
N LEU A 337 5.80 12.65 3.84
CA LEU A 337 5.17 13.29 2.68
C LEU A 337 4.10 12.34 2.09
N GLY A 338 2.93 12.90 1.81
CA GLY A 338 1.72 12.19 1.40
C GLY A 338 0.79 11.76 2.53
N HIS A 339 1.18 11.94 3.79
CA HIS A 339 0.28 11.77 4.93
C HIS A 339 -0.74 12.93 4.96
N PRO A 340 -1.95 12.76 5.52
CA PRO A 340 -2.94 13.85 5.60
C PRO A 340 -2.42 15.15 6.23
N GLU A 341 -1.53 15.04 7.22
CA GLU A 341 -0.85 16.18 7.89
C GLU A 341 0.37 16.74 7.12
N ASN A 342 0.80 16.07 6.05
CA ASN A 342 1.88 16.50 5.16
C ASN A 342 1.55 16.04 3.72
N PRO A 343 0.48 16.56 3.10
CA PRO A 343 -0.14 15.92 1.94
C PRO A 343 0.66 16.17 0.65
N LEU A 344 0.52 15.22 -0.28
CA LEU A 344 0.84 15.48 -1.68
C LEU A 344 -0.22 16.40 -2.27
N VAL A 345 0.18 17.31 -3.16
CA VAL A 345 -0.79 18.08 -3.95
C VAL A 345 -1.30 17.22 -5.11
N TRP A 346 -2.44 17.62 -5.68
CA TRP A 346 -3.07 16.90 -6.80
C TRP A 346 -2.08 16.64 -7.95
N ASP A 347 -1.30 17.65 -8.32
CA ASP A 347 -0.32 17.54 -9.41
C ASP A 347 0.77 16.48 -9.15
N ASP A 348 1.15 16.26 -7.88
CA ASP A 348 2.10 15.19 -7.52
C ASP A 348 1.46 13.81 -7.72
N ILE A 349 0.19 13.65 -7.31
CA ILE A 349 -0.58 12.41 -7.47
C ILE A 349 -0.79 12.10 -8.96
N VAL A 350 -1.12 13.12 -9.77
CA VAL A 350 -1.29 13.01 -11.22
C VAL A 350 0.04 12.64 -11.89
N THR A 351 1.14 13.31 -11.52
CA THR A 351 2.48 12.97 -12.02
C THR A 351 2.85 11.52 -11.70
N LYS A 352 2.60 11.09 -10.46
CA LYS A 352 2.78 9.68 -10.04
C LYS A 352 1.93 8.74 -10.89
N PHE A 353 0.66 9.06 -11.13
CA PHE A 353 -0.24 8.25 -11.95
C PHE A 353 0.27 8.13 -13.40
N HIS A 354 0.70 9.24 -14.02
CA HIS A 354 1.29 9.23 -15.36
C HIS A 354 2.52 8.34 -15.44
N ASN A 355 3.42 8.39 -14.45
CA ASN A 355 4.60 7.53 -14.41
C ASN A 355 4.24 6.03 -14.40
N CYS A 356 3.23 5.64 -13.59
CA CYS A 356 2.72 4.27 -13.58
C CYS A 356 2.08 3.86 -14.92
N MET A 357 1.31 4.77 -15.54
CA MET A 357 0.67 4.51 -16.84
C MET A 357 1.69 4.43 -17.99
N GLN A 358 2.74 5.25 -17.95
CA GLN A 358 3.86 5.20 -18.89
C GLN A 358 4.55 3.84 -18.83
N LEU A 359 4.89 3.36 -17.63
CA LEU A 359 5.48 2.04 -17.41
C LEU A 359 4.60 0.92 -17.96
N ALA A 360 3.28 1.03 -17.76
CA ALA A 360 2.29 0.08 -18.26
C ALA A 360 2.09 0.12 -19.79
N GLY A 361 2.70 1.07 -20.51
CA GLY A 361 2.45 1.29 -21.93
C GLY A 361 1.07 1.93 -22.22
N LEU A 362 0.45 2.54 -21.22
CA LEU A 362 -0.89 3.14 -21.25
C LEU A 362 -0.87 4.67 -21.09
N GLY A 363 0.27 5.32 -21.29
CA GLY A 363 0.40 6.78 -21.15
C GLY A 363 -0.63 7.58 -21.97
N HIS A 364 -1.02 7.07 -23.14
CA HIS A 364 -1.96 7.72 -24.06
C HIS A 364 -3.40 7.87 -23.51
N VAL A 365 -3.83 7.06 -22.53
CA VAL A 365 -5.16 7.19 -21.89
C VAL A 365 -5.14 7.89 -20.53
N SER A 366 -3.94 8.18 -20.01
CA SER A 366 -3.76 8.63 -18.63
C SER A 366 -4.53 9.92 -18.33
N GLU A 367 -4.45 10.94 -19.19
CA GLU A 367 -5.15 12.22 -18.99
C GLU A 367 -6.68 12.06 -18.93
N LYS A 368 -7.25 11.23 -19.81
CA LYS A 368 -8.70 10.96 -19.82
C LYS A 368 -9.14 10.26 -18.53
N VAL A 369 -8.31 9.34 -18.02
CA VAL A 369 -8.57 8.65 -16.74
C VAL A 369 -8.54 9.66 -15.59
N VAL A 370 -7.54 10.55 -15.54
CA VAL A 370 -7.43 11.61 -14.53
C VAL A 370 -8.68 12.49 -14.51
N GLN A 371 -9.09 13.03 -15.65
CA GLN A 371 -10.28 13.88 -15.76
C GLN A 371 -11.58 13.17 -15.32
N THR A 372 -11.68 11.87 -15.63
CA THR A 372 -12.84 11.06 -15.24
C THR A 372 -12.86 10.80 -13.73
N VAL A 373 -11.71 10.54 -13.12
CA VAL A 373 -11.58 10.30 -11.67
C VAL A 373 -11.82 11.59 -10.88
N ASP A 374 -11.37 12.74 -11.39
CA ASP A 374 -11.57 14.05 -10.76
C ASP A 374 -13.05 14.47 -10.68
N ASN A 375 -13.90 13.92 -11.56
CA ASN A 375 -15.34 14.19 -11.59
C ASN A 375 -16.18 12.94 -11.34
N LEU A 376 -15.61 11.96 -10.61
CA LEU A 376 -16.17 10.61 -10.51
C LEU A 376 -17.60 10.62 -9.96
N GLU A 377 -17.92 11.44 -8.96
CA GLU A 377 -19.25 11.54 -8.34
C GLU A 377 -20.35 12.04 -9.29
N SER A 378 -19.97 12.56 -10.44
CA SER A 378 -20.89 13.02 -11.50
C SER A 378 -21.07 11.98 -12.62
N LEU A 379 -20.33 10.86 -12.57
CA LEU A 379 -20.38 9.83 -13.60
C LEU A 379 -21.60 8.92 -13.42
N PRO A 380 -22.54 8.84 -14.39
CA PRO A 380 -23.75 8.03 -14.25
C PRO A 380 -23.50 6.53 -14.40
N ASP A 381 -22.39 6.13 -15.05
CA ASP A 381 -22.01 4.73 -15.23
C ASP A 381 -20.48 4.60 -15.25
N VAL A 382 -19.93 3.92 -14.24
CA VAL A 382 -18.47 3.78 -14.08
C VAL A 382 -17.84 2.82 -15.09
N THR A 383 -18.62 2.10 -15.91
CA THR A 383 -18.07 1.32 -17.03
C THR A 383 -17.33 2.20 -18.03
N ALA A 384 -17.69 3.50 -18.15
CA ALA A 384 -16.99 4.46 -18.98
C ALA A 384 -15.51 4.63 -18.57
N LEU A 385 -15.25 4.65 -17.25
CA LEU A 385 -13.89 4.69 -16.71
C LEU A 385 -13.11 3.42 -17.10
N LEU A 386 -13.71 2.24 -16.93
CA LEU A 386 -13.05 0.97 -17.25
C LEU A 386 -12.74 0.82 -18.73
N ASN A 387 -13.66 1.26 -19.59
CA ASN A 387 -13.48 1.25 -21.04
C ASN A 387 -12.37 2.20 -21.49
N SER A 388 -12.16 3.32 -20.77
CA SER A 388 -11.05 4.23 -21.06
C SER A 388 -9.68 3.60 -20.81
N ILE A 389 -9.58 2.62 -19.90
CA ILE A 389 -8.35 1.91 -19.59
C ILE A 389 -8.13 0.72 -20.55
N GLY A 390 -9.21 0.10 -21.04
CA GLY A 390 -9.19 -1.13 -21.83
C GLY A 390 -8.96 -0.98 -23.34
N ASN A 391 -9.14 0.21 -23.92
CA ASN A 391 -9.02 0.45 -25.36
C ASN A 391 -7.57 0.62 -25.83
N GLY A 392 -6.65 -0.17 -25.29
CA GLY A 392 -5.24 -0.24 -25.69
C GLY A 392 -5.03 -0.96 -27.02
N SER A 393 -5.92 -0.79 -28.01
CA SER A 393 -5.56 -1.04 -29.39
C SER A 393 -4.44 -0.09 -29.76
N ARG A 394 -3.20 -0.60 -29.74
CA ARG A 394 -2.07 0.05 -30.40
C ARG A 394 -2.47 0.21 -31.87
N GLU A 395 -2.77 1.43 -32.30
CA GLU A 395 -2.74 1.79 -33.72
C GLU A 395 -1.33 1.58 -34.29
#